data_AF-A0A9E7AYZ6-F1
#
_entry.id   AF-A0A9E7AYZ6-F1
#
_cell.length_a   1.000
_cell.length_b   1.000
_cell.length_c   1.000
_cell.angle_alpha   90.00
_cell.angle_beta   90.00
_cell.angle_gamma   90.00
#
_symmetry.space_group_name_H-M   'P 1'
#
loop_
_entity.id
_entity.type
_entity.pdbx_description
1 polymer ?
#
loop_
_entity_poly.entity_id
_entity_poly.type
_entity_poly.pdbx_seq_one_letter_code
_entity_poly.pdbx_strand_id
1 'polypeptide(L)'
;MILEKLNLRLILLHLLAAFFFMLAAKNFSILTDVEFFEKFSLYGKDKFGEHLVQDTSVKLNDRIFHALLWMAMFPFIGLFTALIVSILAARRKKIHLINSMLMALGGAILVKTGLLNVHIIKTIASPVSLLVPGLDFGWGYAIDGLLMIAIGMFVFFSKWTNRLILVKPSSQ
;
A
#
# COMPACT_ATOMS: atom_id res chain seq x y z
N MET A 1 -23.25 -23.54 -5.68
CA MET A 1 -23.66 -22.30 -6.38
C MET A 1 -22.77 -21.07 -6.13
N ILE A 2 -22.28 -20.76 -4.91
CA ILE A 2 -21.34 -19.62 -4.69
C ILE A 2 -19.90 -19.99 -5.09
N LEU A 3 -19.44 -21.20 -4.77
CA LEU A 3 -18.09 -21.70 -5.06
C LEU A 3 -17.73 -21.67 -6.56
N GLU A 4 -18.69 -21.92 -7.45
CA GLU A 4 -18.49 -21.89 -8.91
C GLU A 4 -18.21 -20.48 -9.47
N LYS A 5 -18.53 -19.43 -8.69
CA LYS A 5 -18.30 -18.02 -9.07
C LYS A 5 -16.96 -17.48 -8.55
N LEU A 6 -16.23 -18.28 -7.78
CA LEU A 6 -14.93 -17.92 -7.23
C LEU A 6 -13.82 -18.22 -8.21
N ASN A 7 -12.98 -17.21 -8.45
CA ASN A 7 -11.77 -17.32 -9.22
C ASN A 7 -10.60 -17.01 -8.29
N LEU A 8 -10.02 -18.05 -7.69
CA LEU A 8 -8.93 -17.89 -6.72
C LEU A 8 -7.72 -17.18 -7.33
N ARG A 9 -7.41 -17.44 -8.61
CA ARG A 9 -6.30 -16.77 -9.32
C ARG A 9 -6.55 -15.26 -9.42
N LEU A 10 -7.79 -14.86 -9.75
CA LEU A 10 -8.18 -13.45 -9.75
C LEU A 10 -8.02 -12.83 -8.36
N ILE A 11 -8.52 -13.51 -7.32
CA ILE A 11 -8.45 -13.02 -5.93
C ILE A 11 -6.99 -12.80 -5.54
N LEU A 12 -6.12 -13.79 -5.77
CA LEU A 12 -4.70 -13.70 -5.42
C LEU A 12 -3.96 -12.62 -6.20
N LEU A 13 -4.21 -12.48 -7.50
CA LEU A 13 -3.57 -11.44 -8.33
C LEU A 13 -4.05 -10.04 -7.94
N HIS A 14 -5.35 -9.87 -7.68
CA HIS A 14 -5.88 -8.59 -7.22
C HIS A 14 -5.42 -8.29 -5.79
N LEU A 15 -5.19 -9.30 -4.94
CA LEU A 15 -4.63 -9.14 -3.61
C LEU A 15 -3.17 -8.69 -3.69
N LEU A 16 -2.39 -9.27 -4.59
CA LEU A 16 -1.03 -8.83 -4.88
C LEU A 16 -1.01 -7.38 -5.39
N ALA A 17 -1.91 -7.02 -6.30
CA ALA A 17 -2.04 -5.63 -6.76
C ALA A 17 -2.41 -4.70 -5.59
N ALA A 18 -3.39 -5.08 -4.77
CA ALA A 18 -3.81 -4.33 -3.61
C ALA A 18 -2.68 -4.15 -2.59
N PHE A 19 -1.83 -5.16 -2.42
CA PHE A 19 -0.63 -5.05 -1.60
C PHE A 19 0.26 -3.88 -2.04
N PHE A 20 0.53 -3.73 -3.34
CA PHE A 20 1.29 -2.60 -3.85
C PHE A 20 0.58 -1.25 -3.65
N PHE A 21 -0.74 -1.18 -3.81
CA PHE A 21 -1.51 0.03 -3.50
C PHE A 21 -1.43 0.41 -2.00
N MET A 22 -1.45 -0.58 -1.10
CA MET A 22 -1.28 -0.35 0.34
C MET A 22 0.13 0.16 0.66
N LEU A 23 1.17 -0.39 0.02
CA LEU A 23 2.54 0.12 0.16
C LEU A 23 2.68 1.55 -0.39
N ALA A 24 2.07 1.84 -1.54
CA ALA A 24 2.06 3.18 -2.10
C ALA A 24 1.44 4.19 -1.14
N ALA A 25 0.25 3.88 -0.60
CA ALA A 25 -0.42 4.75 0.34
C ALA A 25 0.41 4.94 1.62
N LYS A 26 1.08 3.90 2.12
CA LYS A 26 2.00 4.01 3.25
C LYS A 26 3.19 4.95 2.96
N ASN A 27 3.75 4.94 1.77
CA ASN A 27 4.79 5.91 1.41
C ASN A 27 4.22 7.33 1.36
N PHE A 28 3.01 7.51 0.82
CA PHE A 28 2.36 8.82 0.82
C PHE A 28 1.97 9.31 2.21
N SER A 29 1.77 8.42 3.19
CA SER A 29 1.52 8.85 4.57
C SER A 29 2.71 9.58 5.18
N ILE A 30 3.93 9.35 4.69
CA ILE A 30 5.12 10.08 5.14
C ILE A 30 5.08 11.54 4.68
N LEU A 31 4.42 11.81 3.54
CA LEU A 31 4.29 13.16 2.98
C LEU A 31 3.37 14.07 3.80
N THR A 32 2.60 13.54 4.75
CA THR A 32 1.72 14.36 5.61
C THR A 32 2.51 15.20 6.61
N ASP A 33 3.70 14.74 7.02
CA ASP A 33 4.62 15.46 7.90
C ASP A 33 6.06 15.01 7.63
N VAL A 34 6.61 15.46 6.50
CA VAL A 34 7.94 15.06 6.00
C VAL A 34 9.01 15.33 7.04
N GLU A 35 8.97 16.51 7.67
CA GLU A 35 9.91 16.92 8.72
C GLU A 35 9.88 15.94 9.90
N PHE A 36 8.69 15.58 10.39
CA PHE A 36 8.55 14.63 11.50
C PHE A 36 9.21 13.29 11.18
N PHE A 37 8.92 12.74 10.01
CA PHE A 37 9.45 11.43 9.61
C PHE A 37 10.95 11.45 9.30
N GLU A 38 11.46 12.55 8.74
CA GLU A 38 12.89 12.73 8.50
C GLU A 38 13.65 12.78 9.84
N LYS A 39 13.22 13.64 10.78
CA LYS A 39 13.82 13.74 12.11
C LYS A 39 13.71 12.44 12.89
N PHE A 40 12.56 11.77 12.81
CA PHE A 40 12.37 10.46 13.44
C PHE A 40 13.32 9.41 12.85
N SER A 41 13.55 9.41 11.54
CA SER A 41 14.49 8.50 10.87
C SER A 41 15.95 8.77 11.25
N LEU A 42 16.34 10.03 11.40
CA LEU A 42 17.73 10.42 11.70
C LEU A 42 18.10 10.22 13.18
N TYR A 43 17.21 10.62 14.09
CA TYR A 43 17.52 10.69 15.53
C TYR A 43 16.89 9.55 16.34
N GLY A 44 15.93 8.82 15.76
CA GLY A 44 15.21 7.75 16.43
C GLY A 44 14.28 8.24 17.53
N LYS A 45 13.56 7.28 18.15
CA LYS A 45 12.51 7.54 19.15
C LYS A 45 12.98 8.36 20.36
N ASP A 46 14.25 8.25 20.72
CA ASP A 46 14.78 8.79 21.98
C ASP A 46 15.21 10.26 21.86
N LYS A 47 15.53 10.73 20.64
CA LYS A 47 16.12 12.07 20.42
C LYS A 47 15.40 12.93 19.39
N PHE A 48 14.43 12.39 18.64
CA PHE A 48 13.77 13.16 17.59
C PHE A 48 12.97 14.36 18.13
N GLY A 49 12.36 14.24 19.33
CA GLY A 49 11.58 15.32 19.93
C GLY A 49 12.39 16.56 20.28
N GLU A 50 13.69 16.39 20.54
CA GLU A 50 14.63 17.49 20.78
C GLU A 50 15.02 18.22 19.49
N HIS A 51 14.88 17.56 18.34
CA HIS A 51 15.31 18.02 17.01
C HIS A 51 14.14 18.39 16.09
N LEU A 52 12.90 18.21 16.54
CA LEU A 52 11.70 18.68 15.86
C LEU A 52 11.59 20.18 16.11
N VAL A 53 11.43 21.00 15.06
CA VAL A 53 11.25 22.44 15.26
C VAL A 53 10.04 22.65 16.18
N GLN A 54 10.27 23.36 17.30
CA GLN A 54 9.22 23.81 18.22
C GLN A 54 8.42 24.93 17.56
N ASP A 55 7.87 24.70 16.37
CA ASP A 55 6.99 25.67 15.74
C ASP A 55 5.75 25.76 16.64
N THR A 56 5.64 26.91 17.29
CA THR A 56 4.96 27.15 18.58
C THR A 56 3.45 26.92 18.63
N SER A 57 2.83 26.31 17.60
CA SER A 57 1.39 26.18 17.46
C SER A 57 0.83 24.77 17.76
N VAL A 58 1.61 23.70 17.63
CA VAL A 58 1.13 22.31 17.79
C VAL A 58 2.00 21.55 18.80
N LYS A 59 1.37 20.95 19.81
CA LYS A 59 2.10 20.16 20.82
C LYS A 59 2.71 18.92 20.16
N LEU A 60 3.92 18.55 20.58
CA LEU A 60 4.63 17.36 20.07
C LEU A 60 3.77 16.09 20.14
N ASN A 61 3.01 15.90 21.22
CA ASN A 61 2.11 14.76 21.38
C ASN A 61 1.02 14.71 20.31
N ASP A 62 0.50 15.87 19.88
CA ASP A 62 -0.53 15.95 18.85
C ASP A 62 0.08 15.59 17.48
N ARG A 63 1.28 16.08 17.15
CA ARG A 63 2.01 15.68 15.93
C ARG A 63 2.27 14.17 15.90
N ILE A 64 2.74 13.58 17.01
CA ILE A 64 2.96 12.13 17.11
C ILE A 64 1.65 11.37 16.89
N PHE A 65 0.57 11.80 17.55
CA PHE A 65 -0.74 11.17 17.40
C PHE A 65 -1.21 11.24 15.94
N HIS A 66 -1.12 12.40 15.29
CA HIS A 66 -1.47 12.57 13.89
C HIS A 66 -0.62 11.69 12.97
N ALA A 67 0.70 11.64 13.17
CA ALA A 67 1.60 10.80 12.38
C ALA A 67 1.26 9.31 12.49
N LEU A 68 0.98 8.82 13.71
CA LEU A 68 0.57 7.43 13.94
C LEU A 68 -0.80 7.14 13.34
N LEU A 69 -1.75 8.06 13.47
CA LEU A 69 -3.08 7.94 12.91
C LEU A 69 -3.02 7.83 11.38
N TRP A 70 -2.28 8.72 10.73
CA TRP A 70 -2.10 8.68 9.27
C TRP A 70 -1.40 7.40 8.82
N MET A 71 -0.30 6.99 9.48
CA MET A 71 0.36 5.71 9.16
C MET A 71 -0.58 4.50 9.29
N ALA A 72 -1.52 4.52 10.25
CA ALA A 72 -2.51 3.47 10.41
C ALA A 72 -3.63 3.53 9.35
N MET A 73 -4.07 4.74 8.97
CA MET A 73 -5.20 4.93 8.06
C MET A 73 -4.84 4.77 6.58
N PHE A 74 -3.67 5.22 6.14
CA PHE A 74 -3.31 5.24 4.73
C PHE A 74 -3.30 3.85 4.06
N PRO A 75 -2.84 2.75 4.70
CA PRO A 75 -3.00 1.42 4.12
C PRO A 75 -4.45 1.07 3.76
N PHE A 76 -5.44 1.52 4.55
CA PHE A 76 -6.85 1.34 4.20
C PHE A 76 -7.27 2.17 3.00
N ILE A 77 -6.72 3.38 2.83
CA ILE A 77 -6.94 4.20 1.63
C ILE A 77 -6.43 3.44 0.40
N GLY A 78 -5.21 2.90 0.45
CA GLY A 78 -4.65 2.10 -0.63
C GLY A 78 -5.50 0.86 -0.94
N LEU A 79 -5.96 0.15 0.10
CA LEU A 79 -6.86 -1.00 -0.06
C LEU A 79 -8.19 -0.61 -0.70
N PHE A 80 -8.77 0.52 -0.30
CA PHE A 80 -10.03 1.02 -0.86
C PHE A 80 -9.86 1.41 -2.33
N THR A 81 -8.78 2.10 -2.69
CA THR A 81 -8.45 2.38 -4.09
C THR A 81 -8.30 1.10 -4.90
N ALA A 82 -7.58 0.10 -4.38
CA ALA A 82 -7.43 -1.19 -5.05
C ALA A 82 -8.77 -1.95 -5.18
N LEU A 83 -9.68 -1.84 -4.22
CA LEU A 83 -11.02 -2.39 -4.29
C LEU A 83 -11.82 -1.76 -5.44
N ILE A 84 -11.79 -0.43 -5.57
CA ILE A 84 -12.45 0.28 -6.68
C ILE A 84 -11.89 -0.22 -8.02
N VAL A 85 -10.56 -0.26 -8.18
CA VAL A 85 -9.91 -0.74 -9.41
C VAL A 85 -10.27 -2.19 -9.70
N SER A 86 -10.26 -3.05 -8.68
CA SER A 86 -10.64 -4.46 -8.78
C SER A 86 -12.09 -4.64 -9.24
N ILE A 87 -13.03 -3.85 -8.69
CA ILE A 87 -14.44 -3.85 -9.09
C ILE A 87 -14.59 -3.45 -10.55
N LEU A 88 -13.91 -2.38 -10.97
CA LEU A 88 -13.93 -1.91 -12.36
C LEU A 88 -13.38 -2.99 -13.31
N ALA A 89 -12.26 -3.62 -12.95
CA ALA A 89 -11.67 -4.71 -13.71
C ALA A 89 -12.59 -5.94 -13.80
N ALA A 90 -13.23 -6.32 -12.68
CA ALA A 90 -14.18 -7.44 -12.64
C ALA A 90 -15.41 -7.18 -13.51
N ARG A 91 -15.99 -5.97 -13.45
CA ARG A 91 -17.13 -5.56 -14.28
C ARG A 91 -16.81 -5.62 -15.78
N ARG A 92 -15.65 -5.09 -16.20
CA ARG A 92 -15.21 -5.15 -17.60
C ARG A 92 -15.10 -6.58 -18.13
N LYS A 93 -14.71 -7.53 -17.27
CA LYS A 93 -14.55 -8.95 -17.61
C LYS A 93 -15.79 -9.80 -17.34
N LYS A 94 -16.91 -9.20 -16.92
CA LYS A 94 -18.14 -9.89 -16.49
C LYS A 94 -17.89 -10.96 -15.40
N ILE A 95 -16.90 -10.74 -14.54
CA ILE A 95 -16.59 -11.61 -13.40
C ILE A 95 -17.37 -11.14 -12.16
N HIS A 96 -17.78 -12.09 -11.31
CA HIS A 96 -18.56 -11.79 -10.12
C HIS A 96 -17.78 -10.93 -9.11
N LEU A 97 -18.44 -9.89 -8.57
CA LEU A 97 -17.86 -8.90 -7.66
C LEU A 97 -17.36 -9.48 -6.33
N ILE A 98 -17.86 -10.65 -5.94
CA ILE A 98 -17.45 -11.36 -4.72
C ILE A 98 -15.93 -11.59 -4.67
N ASN A 99 -15.29 -11.79 -5.83
CA ASN A 99 -13.83 -11.93 -5.90
C ASN A 99 -13.10 -10.65 -5.45
N SER A 100 -13.65 -9.48 -5.76
CA SER A 100 -13.10 -8.19 -5.31
C SER A 100 -13.32 -7.99 -3.81
N MET A 101 -14.47 -8.43 -3.28
CA MET A 101 -14.75 -8.34 -1.84
C MET A 101 -13.84 -9.27 -1.03
N LEU A 102 -13.61 -10.50 -1.52
CA LEU A 102 -12.69 -11.44 -0.90
C LEU A 102 -11.24 -10.96 -0.94
N MET A 103 -10.83 -10.33 -2.04
CA MET A 103 -9.55 -9.64 -2.11
C MET A 103 -9.45 -8.54 -1.04
N ALA A 104 -10.47 -7.68 -0.92
CA ALA A 104 -10.47 -6.62 0.08
C ALA A 104 -10.43 -7.16 1.51
N LEU A 105 -11.16 -8.25 1.79
CA LEU A 105 -11.10 -8.94 3.08
C LEU A 105 -9.68 -9.46 3.38
N GLY A 106 -9.04 -10.10 2.40
CA GLY A 106 -7.65 -10.54 2.50
C GLY A 106 -6.69 -9.38 2.77
N GLY A 107 -6.87 -8.25 2.07
CA GLY A 107 -6.07 -7.04 2.29
C GLY A 107 -6.27 -6.44 3.69
N ALA A 108 -7.51 -6.39 4.17
CA ALA A 108 -7.81 -5.90 5.53
C ALA A 108 -7.13 -6.76 6.61
N ILE A 109 -7.07 -8.08 6.40
CA ILE A 109 -6.33 -8.99 7.29
C ILE A 109 -4.83 -8.66 7.25
N LEU A 110 -4.23 -8.43 6.08
CA LEU A 110 -2.82 -8.05 5.94
C LEU A 110 -2.48 -6.74 6.66
N VAL A 111 -3.37 -5.76 6.60
CA VAL A 111 -3.21 -4.50 7.35
C VAL A 111 -3.27 -4.77 8.85
N LYS A 112 -4.28 -5.52 9.31
CA LYS A 112 -4.51 -5.79 10.74
C LYS A 112 -3.39 -6.61 11.39
N THR A 113 -2.79 -7.56 10.68
CA THR A 113 -1.68 -8.37 11.21
C THR A 113 -0.35 -7.61 11.25
N GLY A 114 -0.30 -6.38 10.74
CA GLY A 114 0.92 -5.59 10.68
C GLY A 114 1.95 -6.14 9.69
N LEU A 115 1.54 -7.01 8.75
CA LEU A 115 2.47 -7.63 7.80
C LEU A 115 3.18 -6.58 6.95
N LEU A 116 2.50 -5.46 6.64
CA LEU A 116 3.07 -4.30 5.95
C LEU A 116 4.21 -3.59 6.70
N ASN A 117 4.45 -3.91 7.97
CA ASN A 117 5.46 -3.27 8.82
C ASN A 117 6.75 -4.11 8.97
N VAL A 118 6.80 -5.31 8.39
CA VAL A 118 7.98 -6.18 8.43
C VAL A 118 9.15 -5.52 7.70
N HIS A 119 10.36 -5.66 8.24
CA HIS A 119 11.58 -4.99 7.73
C HIS A 119 11.84 -5.25 6.24
N ILE A 120 11.61 -6.49 5.77
CA ILE A 120 11.73 -6.88 4.36
C ILE A 120 10.80 -6.03 3.48
N ILE A 121 9.56 -5.80 3.94
CA ILE A 121 8.57 -5.04 3.19
C ILE A 121 8.92 -3.55 3.15
N LYS A 122 9.56 -3.01 4.20
CA LYS A 122 10.10 -1.64 4.16
C LYS A 122 11.19 -1.50 3.09
N THR A 123 12.03 -2.51 2.92
CA THR A 123 13.08 -2.50 1.89
C THR A 123 12.48 -2.54 0.48
N ILE A 124 11.41 -3.33 0.27
CA ILE A 124 10.70 -3.41 -1.01
C ILE A 124 9.91 -2.13 -1.30
N ALA A 125 9.35 -1.48 -0.27
CA ALA A 125 8.53 -0.29 -0.40
C ALA A 125 9.34 0.98 -0.66
N SER A 126 10.66 0.98 -0.40
CA SER A 126 11.50 2.18 -0.42
C SER A 126 12.76 2.04 -1.30
N PRO A 127 12.67 1.53 -2.55
CA PRO A 127 13.86 1.27 -3.36
C PRO A 127 14.61 2.55 -3.77
N VAL A 128 13.91 3.62 -4.17
CA VAL A 128 14.55 4.86 -4.66
C VAL A 128 15.16 5.65 -3.51
N SER A 129 14.43 5.78 -2.41
CA SER A 129 14.94 6.44 -1.19
C SER A 129 16.19 5.74 -0.62
N LEU A 130 16.36 4.44 -0.83
CA LEU A 130 17.57 3.70 -0.44
C LEU A 130 18.73 3.82 -1.45
N LEU A 131 18.43 3.96 -2.75
CA LEU A 131 19.43 3.87 -3.83
C LEU A 131 20.00 5.21 -4.29
N VAL A 132 19.30 6.32 -4.03
CA VAL A 132 19.73 7.66 -4.48
C VAL A 132 20.09 8.53 -3.26
N PRO A 133 21.30 8.36 -2.70
CA PRO A 133 21.75 9.20 -1.60
C PRO A 133 21.84 10.67 -2.05
N GLY A 134 21.19 11.58 -1.31
CA GLY A 134 21.13 13.00 -1.62
C GLY A 134 19.84 13.48 -2.28
N LEU A 135 18.91 12.56 -2.62
CA LEU A 135 17.55 12.94 -2.95
C LEU A 135 16.83 13.44 -1.68
N ASP A 136 16.05 14.50 -1.80
CA ASP A 136 15.21 15.02 -0.72
C ASP A 136 14.32 13.90 -0.14
N PHE A 137 14.22 13.87 1.19
CA PHE A 137 13.55 12.80 1.93
C PHE A 137 12.09 12.61 1.47
N GLY A 138 11.35 13.71 1.26
CA GLY A 138 9.97 13.66 0.78
C GLY A 138 9.88 13.14 -0.66
N TRP A 139 10.74 13.63 -1.55
CA TRP A 139 10.76 13.20 -2.95
C TRP A 139 11.05 11.69 -3.10
N GLY A 140 11.92 11.12 -2.28
CA GLY A 140 12.18 9.68 -2.27
C GLY A 140 10.91 8.86 -2.06
N TYR A 141 10.15 9.16 -1.01
CA TYR A 141 8.89 8.48 -0.72
C TYR A 141 7.79 8.75 -1.75
N ALA A 142 7.74 9.95 -2.34
CA ALA A 142 6.80 10.26 -3.41
C ALA A 142 7.05 9.37 -4.65
N ILE A 143 8.30 9.24 -5.08
CA ILE A 143 8.68 8.41 -6.23
C ILE A 143 8.42 6.94 -5.91
N ASP A 144 8.81 6.47 -4.73
CA ASP A 144 8.57 5.09 -4.30
C ASP A 144 7.06 4.76 -4.28
N GLY A 145 6.22 5.67 -3.78
CA GLY A 145 4.77 5.52 -3.81
C GLY A 145 4.20 5.42 -5.24
N LEU A 146 4.66 6.28 -6.14
CA LEU A 146 4.26 6.25 -7.56
C LEU A 146 4.70 4.95 -8.25
N LEU A 147 5.91 4.47 -7.96
CA LEU A 147 6.41 3.19 -8.49
C LEU A 147 5.53 2.03 -8.03
N MET A 148 5.15 2.00 -6.75
CA MET A 148 4.25 0.98 -6.21
C MET A 148 2.86 1.03 -6.87
N ILE A 149 2.30 2.22 -7.13
CA ILE A 149 1.05 2.35 -7.91
C ILE A 149 1.23 1.78 -9.32
N ALA A 150 2.32 2.13 -10.00
CA ALA A 150 2.59 1.67 -11.35
C ALA A 150 2.66 0.13 -11.40
N ILE A 151 3.32 -0.51 -10.43
CA ILE A 151 3.38 -1.97 -10.30
C ILE A 151 1.99 -2.54 -10.03
N GLY A 152 1.23 -1.98 -9.07
CA GLY A 152 -0.14 -2.45 -8.78
C GLY A 152 -1.07 -2.37 -9.98
N MET A 153 -1.01 -1.26 -10.72
CA MET A 153 -1.76 -1.06 -11.98
C MET A 153 -1.32 -2.05 -13.05
N PHE A 154 -0.01 -2.28 -13.19
CA PHE A 154 0.51 -3.29 -14.11
C PHE A 154 -0.06 -4.68 -13.79
N VAL A 155 -0.09 -5.08 -12.50
CA VAL A 155 -0.68 -6.37 -12.10
C VAL A 155 -2.17 -6.46 -12.46
N PHE A 156 -2.97 -5.40 -12.25
CA PHE A 156 -4.39 -5.40 -12.62
C PHE A 156 -4.65 -5.54 -14.11
N PHE A 157 -3.84 -4.90 -14.95
CA PHE A 157 -4.15 -4.72 -16.37
C PHE A 157 -3.23 -5.46 -17.34
N SER A 158 -2.15 -6.10 -16.86
CA SER A 158 -1.24 -6.80 -17.76
C SER A 158 -1.96 -7.90 -18.54
N LYS A 159 -1.56 -8.06 -19.81
CA LYS A 159 -2.07 -9.15 -20.65
C LYS A 159 -1.77 -10.52 -20.05
N TRP A 160 -0.67 -10.65 -19.30
CA TRP A 160 -0.25 -11.89 -18.67
C TRP A 160 -1.18 -12.29 -17.51
N THR A 161 -1.45 -11.37 -16.58
CA THR A 161 -2.42 -11.61 -15.50
C THR A 161 -3.82 -11.90 -16.04
N ASN A 162 -4.23 -11.21 -17.11
CA ASN A 162 -5.50 -11.48 -17.79
C ASN A 162 -5.59 -12.90 -18.33
N ARG A 163 -4.51 -13.44 -18.92
CA ARG A 163 -4.49 -14.83 -19.39
C ARG A 163 -4.60 -15.81 -18.23
N LEU A 164 -3.86 -15.62 -17.14
CA LEU A 164 -3.89 -16.50 -15.97
C LEU A 164 -5.29 -16.63 -15.34
N ILE A 165 -6.04 -15.52 -15.33
CA ILE A 165 -7.41 -15.46 -14.81
C ILE A 165 -8.39 -16.26 -15.68
N LEU A 166 -8.17 -16.28 -17.00
CA LEU A 166 -9.10 -16.85 -17.99
C LEU A 166 -8.84 -18.33 -18.32
N VAL A 167 -7.64 -18.84 -17.99
CA VAL A 167 -7.33 -20.26 -18.16
C VAL A 167 -8.18 -21.07 -17.19
N LYS A 168 -9.23 -21.75 -17.70
CA LYS A 168 -9.99 -22.74 -16.92
C LYS A 168 -9.03 -23.81 -16.40
N PRO A 169 -9.14 -24.23 -15.11
CA PRO A 169 -8.45 -25.43 -14.68
C PRO A 169 -8.95 -26.59 -15.55
N SER A 170 -8.03 -27.33 -16.15
CA SER A 170 -8.34 -28.62 -16.77
C SER A 170 -8.97 -29.49 -15.68
N SER A 171 -10.24 -29.86 -15.86
CA SER A 171 -10.90 -30.87 -15.04
C SER A 171 -10.07 -32.15 -15.14
N GLN A 172 -9.41 -32.52 -14.04
CA GLN A 172 -9.02 -33.90 -13.77
C GLN A 172 -10.18 -34.58 -13.06
#